data_AF-A0A380G613-F1
#
_entry.id   AF-A0A380G613-F1
#
_cell.length_a   1.000
_cell.length_b   1.000
_cell.length_c   1.000
_cell.angle_alpha   90.00
_cell.angle_beta   90.00
_cell.angle_gamma   90.00
#
_symmetry.space_group_name_H-M   'P 1'
#
loop_
_entity.id
_entity.type
_entity.pdbx_description
1 polymer ?
#
loop_
_entity_poly.entity_id
_entity_poly.type
_entity_poly.pdbx_seq_one_letter_code
_entity_poly.pdbx_strand_id
1 'polypeptide(L)' 'MSLEMILFFIVAPLIIIVGNLVLAPRFQKHIPMRIHVLSTVTGLIVYAVLASIMYYFFLQGKI' A
#
# COMPACT_ATOMS: atom_id res chain seq x y z
N MET A 1 -5.78 -18.09 -5.64
CA MET A 1 -4.87 -16.96 -5.41
C MET A 1 -3.57 -17.55 -4.91
N SER A 2 -2.47 -17.35 -5.64
CA SER A 2 -1.14 -17.84 -5.24
C SER A 2 -0.62 -17.06 -4.02
N LEU A 3 0.40 -17.58 -3.34
CA LEU A 3 0.99 -16.91 -2.19
C LEU A 3 1.63 -15.58 -2.62
N GLU A 4 2.19 -15.54 -3.82
CA GLU A 4 2.75 -14.37 -4.48
C GLU A 4 1.67 -13.31 -4.70
N MET A 5 0.49 -13.69 -5.19
CA MET A 5 -0.64 -12.76 -5.33
C MET A 5 -1.11 -12.21 -3.98
N ILE A 6 -1.13 -13.02 -2.92
CA ILE A 6 -1.51 -12.57 -1.57
C ILE A 6 -0.49 -11.57 -1.04
N LEU A 7 0.81 -11.86 -1.17
CA LEU A 7 1.86 -10.94 -0.76
C LEU A 7 1.79 -9.62 -1.54
N PHE A 8 1.57 -9.68 -2.84
CA PHE A 8 1.50 -8.52 -3.72
C PHE A 8 0.25 -7.67 -3.44
N PHE A 9 -0.95 -8.26 -3.48
CA PHE A 9 -2.19 -7.48 -3.39
C PHE A 9 -2.67 -7.21 -1.96
N ILE A 10 -2.15 -7.90 -0.95
CA ILE A 10 -2.65 -7.77 0.43
C ILE A 10 -1.54 -7.28 1.36
N VAL A 11 -0.39 -7.95 1.37
CA VAL A 11 0.68 -7.62 2.32
C VAL A 11 1.32 -6.26 2.01
N ALA A 12 1.59 -5.94 0.75
CA ALA A 12 2.16 -4.63 0.40
C ALA A 12 1.22 -3.45 0.75
N PRO A 13 -0.09 -3.47 0.45
CA PRO A 13 -1.03 -2.48 0.96
C PRO A 13 -1.09 -2.38 2.49
N LEU A 14 -1.03 -3.51 3.20
CA LEU A 14 -1.00 -3.54 4.66
C LEU A 14 0.23 -2.82 5.21
N ILE A 15 1.40 -2.96 4.59
CA ILE A 15 2.62 -2.24 4.99
C ILE A 15 2.42 -0.73 4.85
N ILE A 16 1.78 -0.27 3.76
CA ILE A 16 1.46 1.16 3.56
C ILE A 16 0.54 1.68 4.67
N ILE A 17 -0.49 0.90 5.03
CA ILE A 17 -1.45 1.24 6.09
C ILE A 17 -0.76 1.32 7.45
N VAL A 18 0.00 0.28 7.84
CA VAL A 18 0.70 0.24 9.13
C VAL A 18 1.76 1.34 9.20
N GLY A 19 2.52 1.54 8.13
CA GLY A 19 3.53 2.60 8.04
C GLY A 19 2.95 3.98 8.28
N ASN A 20 1.87 4.33 7.58
CA ASN A 20 1.32 5.69 7.62
C ASN A 20 0.32 5.94 8.75
N LEU A 21 -0.42 4.93 9.23
CA LEU A 21 -1.45 5.12 10.27
C LEU A 21 -1.03 4.64 11.66
N VAL A 22 0.00 3.82 11.78
CA VAL A 22 0.45 3.29 13.09
C VAL A 22 1.83 3.81 13.44
N LEU A 23 2.81 3.59 12.55
CA LEU A 23 4.20 3.95 12.81
C LEU A 23 4.39 5.47 12.70
N ALA A 24 4.03 6.07 11.56
CA ALA A 24 4.25 7.49 11.31
C ALA A 24 3.59 8.41 12.36
N PRO A 25 2.33 8.21 12.80
CA PRO A 25 1.72 9.08 13.81
C PRO A 25 2.38 8.93 15.19
N ARG A 26 2.95 7.75 15.49
CA ARG A 26 3.69 7.55 16.76
C ARG A 26 5.02 8.29 16.78
N PHE A 27 5.74 8.32 15.66
CA PHE A 27 7.04 9.00 15.55
C PHE A 27 6.92 10.48 15.21
N GLN A 28 5.87 10.89 14.50
CA GLN A 28 5.66 12.25 13.98
C GLN A 28 4.45 12.92 14.63
N LYS A 29 4.41 12.97 15.96
CA LYS A 29 3.26 13.47 16.73
C LYS A 29 2.84 14.93 16.42
N HIS A 30 3.72 15.71 15.79
CA HIS A 30 3.44 17.09 15.37
C HIS A 30 2.57 17.17 14.10
N ILE A 31 2.46 16.08 13.35
CA ILE A 31 1.67 16.01 12.12
C ILE A 31 0.23 15.58 12.48
N PRO A 32 -0.79 16.32 12.05
CA PRO A 32 -2.18 15.93 12.27
C PRO A 32 -2.52 14.57 11.63
N MET A 33 -3.30 13.74 12.34
CA MET A 33 -3.75 12.43 11.85
C MET A 33 -4.43 12.49 10.46
N ARG A 34 -5.12 13.60 10.14
CA ARG A 34 -5.72 13.81 8.80
C ARG A 34 -4.70 13.74 7.67
N ILE A 35 -3.47 14.23 7.89
CA ILE A 35 -2.40 14.19 6.88
C ILE A 35 -1.91 12.76 6.69
N HIS A 36 -1.78 11.99 7.79
CA HIS A 36 -1.43 10.57 7.74
C HIS A 36 -2.48 9.73 7.01
N VAL A 37 -3.76 9.99 7.22
CA VAL A 37 -4.86 9.37 6.47
C VAL A 37 -4.77 9.71 5.00
N LEU A 38 -4.56 10.99 4.66
CA LEU A 38 -4.43 11.42 3.28
C LEU A 38 -3.22 10.77 2.58
N SER A 39 -2.08 10.72 3.27
CA SER A 39 -0.87 10.04 2.79
C SER A 39 -1.10 8.55 2.57
N THR A 40 -1.82 7.88 3.48
CA THR A 40 -2.19 6.46 3.34
C THR A 40 -3.05 6.23 2.12
N VAL A 41 -4.11 7.03 1.94
CA VAL A 41 -5.02 6.93 0.81
C VAL A 41 -4.29 7.18 -0.51
N THR A 42 -3.48 8.25 -0.60
CA THR A 42 -2.67 8.53 -1.77
C THR A 42 -1.69 7.40 -2.07
N GLY A 43 -1.01 6.86 -1.05
CA GLY A 43 -0.10 5.73 -1.19
C GLY A 43 -0.79 4.47 -1.71
N LEU A 44 -1.98 4.15 -1.19
CA LEU A 44 -2.78 3.02 -1.65
C LEU A 44 -3.27 3.19 -3.09
N ILE A 45 -3.71 4.40 -3.47
CA ILE A 45 -4.14 4.68 -4.85
C ILE A 45 -2.97 4.52 -5.81
N VAL A 46 -1.82 5.12 -5.51
CA VAL A 46 -0.61 5.00 -6.34
C VAL A 46 -0.17 3.55 -6.44
N TYR A 47 -0.16 2.83 -5.31
CA TYR A 47 0.16 1.42 -5.29
C TYR A 47 -0.80 0.59 -6.15
N ALA A 48 -2.12 0.80 -6.02
CA ALA A 48 -3.12 0.06 -6.78
C ALA A 48 -2.98 0.28 -8.30
N VAL A 49 -2.70 1.52 -8.73
CA VAL A 49 -2.46 1.82 -10.15
C VAL A 49 -1.21 1.10 -10.64
N LEU A 50 -0.09 1.23 -9.94
CA LEU A 50 1.17 0.57 -10.32
C LEU A 50 1.05 -0.96 -10.29
N ALA A 51 0.41 -1.50 -9.26
CA ALA A 51 0.16 -2.93 -9.12
C ALA A 51 -0.71 -3.46 -10.25
N SER A 52 -1.74 -2.71 -10.67
CA SER A 52 -2.60 -3.08 -11.79
C SER A 52 -1.84 -3.09 -13.12
N ILE A 53 -1.01 -2.07 -13.38
CA ILE A 53 -0.16 -2.00 -14.57
C ILE A 53 0.84 -3.16 -14.57
N MET A 54 1.57 -3.37 -13.47
CA MET A 54 2.52 -4.47 -13.31
C MET A 54 1.85 -5.83 -13.49
N TYR A 55 0.66 -6.00 -12.90
CA TYR A 55 -0.13 -7.21 -13.04
C TYR A 55 -0.45 -7.47 -14.50
N TYR A 56 -1.11 -6.53 -15.18
CA TYR A 56 -1.58 -6.69 -16.54
C TYR A 56 -0.43 -6.92 -17.55
N PHE A 57 0.66 -6.16 -17.45
CA PHE A 57 1.72 -6.20 -18.45
C PHE A 57 2.81 -7.26 -18.20
N PHE A 58 3.10 -7.61 -16.95
CA PHE A 58 4.30 -8.40 -16.63
C PHE A 58 4.02 -9.71 -15.90
N LEU A 59 2.95 -9.73 -15.10
CA LEU A 59 2.69 -10.77 -14.11
C LEU A 59 1.44 -11.61 -14.44
N GLN A 60 0.60 -11.16 -15.37
CA GLN A 60 -0.59 -11.87 -15.82
C GLN A 60 -0.21 -13.26 -16.35
N GLY A 61 -0.71 -14.31 -15.68
CA GLY A 61 -0.42 -15.70 -16.01
C GLY A 61 0.89 -16.26 -15.45
N LYS A 62 1.64 -15.47 -14.65
CA LYS A 62 2.89 -15.91 -13.99
C LYS A 62 2.78 -16.05 -12.48
N ILE A 63 1.90 -15.26 -11.87
CA ILE A 63 1.57 -15.34 -10.44
C ILE A 63 0.08 -15.54 -10.27
#